data_AF-A0A834TAH9-F1
#
_entry.id   AF-A0A834TAH9-F1
#
_cell.length_a   1.000
_cell.length_b   1.000
_cell.length_c   1.000
_cell.angle_alpha   90.00
_cell.angle_beta   90.00
_cell.angle_gamma   90.00
#
_symmetry.space_group_name_H-M   'P 1'
#
loop_
_entity.id
_entity.type
_entity.pdbx_description
1 polymer ?
#
loop_
_entity_poly.entity_id
_entity_poly.type
_entity_poly.pdbx_seq_one_letter_code
_entity_poly.pdbx_strand_id
1 'polypeptide(L)'
;MLPSTFQDKMKEQEALKRRLNARIEYAKFLQDTVKEMAKEVQNSRSGEIKKTAEDLDGFMNKVRRGTQVSNDEILGFAKLFNDELTLDNISRPRLVNMCKYMGISPYGTDAYLRYMLRKRLQQ
;
A
#
# COMPACT_ATOMS: atom_id res chain seq x y z
N MET A 1 -42.94 -5.32 -17.17
CA MET A 1 -42.05 -5.46 -16.00
C MET A 1 -40.73 -4.79 -16.32
N LEU A 2 -40.24 -3.87 -15.48
CA LEU A 2 -38.97 -3.15 -15.70
C LEU A 2 -37.79 -3.99 -15.19
N PRO A 3 -36.93 -4.54 -16.06
CA PRO A 3 -35.81 -5.41 -15.69
C PRO A 3 -34.63 -4.67 -15.02
N SER A 4 -34.77 -3.37 -14.75
CA SER A 4 -33.65 -2.46 -14.54
C SER A 4 -33.17 -2.36 -13.08
N THR A 5 -34.01 -2.66 -12.09
CA THR A 5 -33.65 -2.50 -10.67
C THR A 5 -32.93 -3.71 -10.08
N PHE A 6 -33.09 -4.89 -10.67
CA PHE A 6 -32.40 -6.11 -10.25
C PHE A 6 -30.95 -6.15 -10.73
N GLN A 7 -30.69 -5.69 -11.97
CA GLN A 7 -29.34 -5.63 -12.52
C GLN A 7 -28.46 -4.60 -11.79
N ASP A 8 -29.02 -3.48 -11.33
CA ASP A 8 -28.25 -2.44 -10.63
C ASP A 8 -27.75 -2.90 -9.26
N LYS A 9 -28.63 -3.52 -8.45
CA LYS A 9 -28.24 -4.05 -7.14
C LYS A 9 -27.15 -5.12 -7.25
N MET A 10 -27.21 -5.97 -8.28
CA MET A 10 -26.16 -6.98 -8.53
C MET A 10 -24.83 -6.33 -8.93
N LYS A 11 -24.84 -5.31 -9.79
CA LYS A 11 -23.63 -4.56 -10.18
C LYS A 11 -23.01 -3.81 -9.01
N GLU A 12 -23.82 -3.19 -8.15
CA GLU A 12 -23.34 -2.49 -6.95
C GLU A 12 -22.68 -3.46 -5.95
N GLN A 13 -23.32 -4.60 -5.69
CA GLN A 13 -22.74 -5.64 -4.84
C GLN A 13 -21.43 -6.20 -5.42
N GLU A 14 -21.37 -6.40 -6.73
CA GLU A 14 -20.15 -6.85 -7.41
C GLU A 14 -19.03 -5.81 -7.32
N ALA A 15 -19.34 -4.54 -7.53
CA ALA A 15 -18.38 -3.43 -7.39
C ALA A 15 -17.85 -3.33 -5.94
N LEU A 16 -18.73 -3.48 -4.95
CA LEU A 16 -18.35 -3.50 -3.53
C LEU A 16 -17.43 -4.69 -3.22
N LYS A 17 -17.77 -5.89 -3.71
CA LYS A 17 -16.96 -7.10 -3.54
C LYS A 17 -15.58 -6.96 -4.20
N ARG A 18 -15.51 -6.39 -5.41
CA ARG A 18 -14.24 -6.08 -6.09
C ARG A 18 -13.39 -5.10 -5.30
N ARG A 19 -13.97 -4.02 -4.78
CA ARG A 19 -13.26 -3.05 -3.93
C ARG A 19 -12.75 -3.68 -2.64
N LEU A 20 -13.56 -4.51 -1.99
CA LEU A 20 -13.16 -5.21 -0.77
C LEU A 20 -12.00 -6.17 -1.04
N ASN A 21 -12.08 -6.96 -2.12
CA ASN A 21 -11.01 -7.87 -2.52
C ASN A 21 -9.71 -7.11 -2.82
N ALA A 22 -9.79 -6.00 -3.56
CA ALA A 22 -8.64 -5.15 -3.84
C ALA A 22 -8.00 -4.58 -2.55
N ARG A 23 -8.82 -4.19 -1.56
CA ARG A 23 -8.33 -3.74 -0.24
C ARG A 23 -7.62 -4.85 0.52
N ILE A 24 -8.16 -6.06 0.52
CA ILE A 24 -7.54 -7.22 1.19
C ILE A 24 -6.22 -7.58 0.52
N GLU A 25 -6.20 -7.63 -0.81
CA GLU A 25 -4.99 -7.93 -1.59
C GLU A 25 -3.90 -6.87 -1.36
N TYR A 26 -4.28 -5.60 -1.34
CA TYR A 26 -3.37 -4.51 -1.01
C TYR A 26 -2.84 -4.58 0.43
N ALA A 27 -3.70 -4.90 1.41
CA ALA A 27 -3.26 -5.05 2.80
C ALA A 27 -2.26 -6.20 2.96
N LYS A 28 -2.48 -7.33 2.30
CA LYS A 28 -1.52 -8.45 2.24
C LYS A 28 -0.21 -8.00 1.59
N PHE A 29 -0.32 -7.29 0.48
CA PHE A 29 0.84 -6.80 -0.25
C PHE A 29 1.70 -5.81 0.56
N LEU A 30 1.06 -4.90 1.28
CA LEU A 30 1.77 -3.99 2.20
C LEU A 30 2.47 -4.77 3.31
N GLN A 31 1.83 -5.81 3.86
CA GLN A 31 2.48 -6.67 4.85
C GLN A 31 3.72 -7.36 4.28
N ASP A 32 3.63 -7.89 3.07
CA ASP A 32 4.76 -8.55 2.42
C ASP A 32 5.87 -7.54 2.07
N THR A 33 5.50 -6.34 1.63
CA THR A 33 6.44 -5.24 1.35
C THR A 33 7.16 -4.80 2.62
N VAL A 34 6.46 -4.61 3.73
CA VAL A 34 7.08 -4.23 5.01
C VAL A 34 8.03 -5.32 5.52
N LYS A 35 7.66 -6.61 5.38
CA LYS A 35 8.56 -7.72 5.71
C LYS A 35 9.79 -7.77 4.82
N GLU A 36 9.64 -7.47 3.53
CA GLU A 36 10.74 -7.43 2.58
C GLU A 36 11.68 -6.25 2.88
N MET A 37 11.14 -5.07 3.15
CA MET A 37 11.92 -3.89 3.59
C MET A 37 12.63 -4.15 4.91
N ALA A 38 11.97 -4.79 5.89
CA ALA A 38 12.61 -5.18 7.15
C ALA A 38 13.81 -6.12 6.91
N LYS A 39 13.73 -7.01 5.90
CA LYS A 39 14.86 -7.87 5.51
C LYS A 39 15.97 -7.10 4.78
N GLU A 40 15.63 -6.18 3.88
CA GLU A 40 16.59 -5.32 3.17
C GLU A 40 17.37 -4.42 4.15
N VAL A 41 16.66 -3.88 5.15
CA VAL A 41 17.21 -3.12 6.27
C VAL A 41 18.11 -3.97 7.17
N GLN A 42 17.75 -5.22 7.44
CA GLN A 42 18.61 -6.14 8.21
C GLN A 42 19.92 -6.51 7.48
N ASN A 43 19.90 -6.47 6.14
CA ASN A 43 21.06 -6.82 5.30
C ASN A 43 21.98 -5.62 5.02
N SER A 44 21.51 -4.38 5.18
CA SER A 44 22.33 -3.17 5.06
C SER A 44 23.19 -2.98 6.32
N ARG A 45 24.49 -2.70 6.13
CA ARG A 45 25.57 -2.79 7.15
C ARG A 45 25.55 -1.71 8.26
N SER A 46 24.48 -0.95 8.44
CA SER A 46 24.42 0.11 9.47
C SER A 46 23.62 -0.36 10.70
N GLY A 47 24.29 -0.43 11.85
CA GLY A 47 23.71 -0.89 13.12
C GLY A 47 22.57 -0.01 13.67
N GLU A 48 22.41 1.22 13.17
CA GLU A 48 21.30 2.11 13.52
C GLU A 48 20.00 1.69 12.84
N ILE A 49 20.06 1.20 11.59
CA ILE A 49 18.88 0.87 10.78
C ILE A 49 18.26 -0.47 11.21
N LYS A 50 19.07 -1.38 11.77
CA LYS A 50 18.57 -2.67 12.33
C LYS A 50 17.60 -2.50 13.49
N LYS A 51 17.85 -1.55 14.39
CA LYS A 51 16.94 -1.21 15.50
C LYS A 51 15.60 -0.72 14.95
N THR A 52 15.65 0.03 13.86
CA THR A 52 14.48 0.58 13.19
C THR A 52 13.58 -0.48 12.56
N ALA A 53 14.12 -1.62 12.10
CA ALA A 53 13.32 -2.73 11.57
C ALA A 53 12.53 -3.47 12.67
N GLU A 54 13.12 -3.66 13.85
CA GLU A 54 12.41 -4.24 15.00
C GLU A 54 11.32 -3.29 15.53
N ASP A 55 11.63 -2.00 15.58
CA ASP A 55 10.67 -0.97 15.96
C ASP A 55 9.51 -0.86 14.96
N LEU A 56 9.78 -1.05 13.65
CA LEU A 56 8.76 -1.06 12.60
C LEU A 56 7.83 -2.30 12.73
N ASP A 57 8.36 -3.48 13.05
CA ASP A 57 7.54 -4.67 13.29
C ASP A 57 6.67 -4.49 14.55
N GLY A 58 7.24 -3.91 15.61
CA GLY A 58 6.50 -3.52 16.82
C GLY A 58 5.37 -2.53 16.53
N PHE A 59 5.64 -1.49 15.75
CA PHE A 59 4.66 -0.51 15.30
C PHE A 59 3.52 -1.17 14.49
N MET A 60 3.86 -2.00 13.51
CA MET A 60 2.86 -2.71 12.69
C MET A 60 2.02 -3.68 13.50
N ASN A 61 2.59 -4.31 14.52
CA ASN A 61 1.85 -5.17 15.45
C ASN A 61 0.90 -4.38 16.36
N LYS A 62 1.28 -3.18 16.82
CA LYS A 62 0.38 -2.26 17.55
C LYS A 62 -0.79 -1.80 16.68
N VAL A 63 -0.50 -1.37 15.44
CA VAL A 63 -1.52 -0.98 14.44
C VAL A 63 -2.50 -2.13 14.20
N ARG A 64 -1.99 -3.37 14.03
CA ARG A 64 -2.82 -4.56 13.80
C ARG A 64 -3.74 -4.90 14.97
N ARG A 65 -3.28 -4.65 16.19
CA ARG A 65 -4.07 -4.87 17.43
C ARG A 65 -5.11 -3.76 17.66
N GLY A 66 -5.17 -2.74 16.78
CA GLY A 66 -6.08 -1.60 16.93
C GLY A 66 -5.66 -0.67 18.06
N THR A 67 -4.40 -0.73 18.49
CA THR A 67 -3.87 0.15 19.54
C THR A 67 -3.65 1.54 18.97
N GLN A 68 -3.94 2.59 19.74
CA GLN A 68 -3.62 3.96 19.32
C GLN A 68 -2.11 4.10 19.15
N VAL A 69 -1.73 4.75 18.05
CA VAL A 69 -0.34 5.03 17.70
C VAL A 69 -0.16 6.52 17.66
N SER A 70 0.93 7.02 18.23
CA SER A 70 1.17 8.45 18.32
C SER A 70 1.51 9.06 16.95
N ASN A 71 1.10 10.30 16.71
CA ASN A 71 1.46 11.01 15.47
C ASN A 71 2.98 11.15 15.32
N ASP A 72 3.71 11.27 16.43
CA ASP A 72 5.17 11.37 16.44
C ASP A 72 5.84 10.06 16.00
N GLU A 73 5.33 8.90 16.44
CA GLU A 73 5.77 7.59 15.92
C GLU A 73 5.49 7.49 14.42
N ILE A 74 4.29 7.88 13.97
CA ILE A 74 3.92 7.87 12.54
C ILE A 74 4.87 8.74 11.72
N LEU A 75 5.16 9.96 12.18
CA LEU A 75 6.07 10.87 11.48
C LEU A 75 7.52 10.37 11.49
N GLY A 76 7.94 9.73 12.58
CA GLY A 76 9.25 9.11 12.71
C GLY A 76 9.45 7.99 11.69
N PHE A 77 8.47 7.09 11.57
CA PHE A 77 8.52 6.03 10.57
C PHE A 77 8.32 6.54 9.15
N ALA A 78 7.47 7.56 8.93
CA ALA A 78 7.25 8.15 7.61
C ALA A 78 8.54 8.65 6.94
N LYS A 79 9.51 9.13 7.73
CA LYS A 79 10.83 9.55 7.22
C LYS A 79 11.65 8.39 6.67
N LEU A 80 11.53 7.19 7.22
CA LEU A 80 12.21 6.00 6.70
C LEU A 80 11.64 5.55 5.36
N PHE A 81 10.37 5.84 5.13
CA PHE A 81 9.73 5.59 3.86
C PHE A 81 10.10 6.63 2.79
N ASN A 82 10.68 7.79 3.12
CA ASN A 82 10.93 8.84 2.12
C ASN A 82 12.00 8.47 1.08
N ASP A 83 13.06 7.75 1.43
CA ASP A 83 14.20 7.54 0.53
C ASP A 83 14.10 6.22 -0.27
N GLU A 84 13.54 5.16 0.33
CA GLU A 84 13.35 3.86 -0.33
C GLU A 84 11.98 3.71 -1.02
N LEU A 85 10.97 4.51 -0.64
CA LEU A 85 9.60 4.46 -1.18
C LEU A 85 9.28 5.63 -2.11
N THR A 86 10.28 6.27 -2.74
CA THR A 86 9.98 7.17 -3.85
C THR A 86 9.33 6.36 -4.98
N LEU A 87 8.30 6.89 -5.64
CA LEU A 87 7.62 6.20 -6.76
C LEU A 87 8.59 5.68 -7.82
N ASP A 88 9.78 6.28 -7.94
CA ASP A 88 10.84 5.90 -8.88
C ASP A 88 11.61 4.65 -8.46
N ASN A 89 11.79 4.40 -7.16
CA ASN A 89 12.48 3.22 -6.61
C ASN A 89 11.56 2.02 -6.35
N ILE A 90 10.25 2.20 -6.51
CA ILE A 90 9.27 1.14 -6.30
C ILE A 90 9.24 0.18 -7.51
N SER A 91 9.28 -1.13 -7.22
CA SER A 91 9.20 -2.17 -8.24
C SER A 91 7.85 -2.18 -8.97
N ARG A 92 7.84 -2.62 -10.23
CA ARG A 92 6.61 -2.69 -11.05
C ARG A 92 5.44 -3.42 -10.37
N PRO A 93 5.61 -4.57 -9.70
CA PRO A 93 4.53 -5.22 -8.97
C PRO A 93 3.92 -4.32 -7.87
N ARG A 94 4.76 -3.55 -7.17
CA ARG A 94 4.34 -2.58 -6.15
C ARG A 94 3.55 -1.43 -6.78
N LEU A 95 4.00 -0.87 -7.90
CA LEU A 95 3.27 0.17 -8.63
C LEU A 95 1.90 -0.31 -9.14
N VAL A 96 1.84 -1.52 -9.71
CA VAL A 96 0.59 -2.12 -10.20
C VAL A 96 -0.43 -2.29 -9.09
N ASN A 97 0.01 -2.75 -7.92
CA ASN A 97 -0.87 -2.95 -6.76
C ASN A 97 -1.38 -1.62 -6.19
N MET A 98 -0.53 -0.59 -6.15
CA MET A 98 -0.95 0.77 -5.78
C MET A 98 -2.02 1.31 -6.76
N CYS A 99 -1.82 1.12 -8.07
CA CYS A 99 -2.81 1.51 -9.07
C CYS A 99 -4.16 0.79 -8.84
N LYS A 100 -4.16 -0.54 -8.68
CA LYS A 100 -5.38 -1.31 -8.41
C LYS A 100 -6.11 -0.81 -7.15
N TYR A 101 -5.37 -0.51 -6.10
CA TYR A 101 -5.94 0.02 -4.86
C TYR A 101 -6.61 1.39 -5.06
N MET A 102 -5.98 2.28 -5.81
CA MET A 102 -6.55 3.59 -6.15
C MET A 102 -7.70 3.54 -7.18
N GLY A 103 -8.12 2.34 -7.59
CA GLY A 103 -9.14 2.14 -8.63
C GLY A 103 -8.65 2.51 -10.02
N ILE A 104 -7.33 2.61 -10.21
CA ILE A 104 -6.69 2.89 -11.49
C ILE A 104 -6.42 1.55 -12.17
N SER A 105 -6.82 1.43 -13.44
CA SER A 105 -6.43 0.28 -14.25
C SER A 105 -4.92 0.33 -14.54
N PRO A 106 -4.12 -0.64 -14.07
CA PRO A 106 -2.68 -0.65 -14.34
C PRO A 106 -2.41 -1.16 -15.75
N TYR A 107 -1.95 -0.29 -16.65
CA TYR A 107 -1.49 -0.66 -17.98
C TYR A 107 -0.28 0.18 -18.39
N GLY A 108 0.44 -0.25 -19.41
CA GLY A 108 1.59 0.47 -19.96
C GLY A 108 2.89 0.27 -19.18
N THR A 109 3.78 1.26 -19.31
CA THR A 109 5.14 1.26 -18.75
C THR A 109 5.15 1.76 -17.31
N ASP A 110 6.23 1.49 -16.59
CA ASP A 110 6.37 1.87 -15.18
C ASP A 110 6.32 3.40 -14.99
N ALA A 111 6.89 4.15 -15.93
CA ALA A 111 6.78 5.61 -15.97
C ALA A 111 5.32 6.08 -16.06
N TYR A 112 4.50 5.39 -16.85
CA TYR A 112 3.08 5.71 -16.98
C TYR A 112 2.30 5.39 -15.70
N LEU A 113 2.57 4.24 -15.06
CA LEU A 113 1.97 3.89 -13.77
C LEU A 113 2.32 4.92 -12.69
N ARG A 114 3.58 5.36 -12.61
CA ARG A 114 4.03 6.41 -11.70
C ARG A 114 3.32 7.74 -11.96
N TYR A 115 3.21 8.15 -13.22
CA TYR A 115 2.50 9.37 -13.60
C TYR A 115 1.02 9.31 -13.18
N MET A 116 0.35 8.19 -13.44
CA MET A 116 -1.05 7.98 -13.05
C MET A 116 -1.25 8.07 -11.53
N LEU A 117 -0.34 7.48 -10.75
CA LEU A 117 -0.35 7.57 -9.29
C LEU A 117 -0.12 9.02 -8.83
N ARG A 118 0.89 9.72 -9.36
CA ARG A 118 1.15 11.14 -9.03
C ARG A 118 -0.05 12.03 -9.34
N LYS A 119 -0.63 11.88 -10.53
CA LYS A 119 -1.81 12.63 -10.96
C LYS A 119 -3.01 12.38 -10.04
N ARG A 120 -3.19 11.14 -9.56
CA ARG A 120 -4.28 10.78 -8.64
C ARG A 120 -4.06 11.31 -7.22
N LEU A 121 -2.81 11.43 -6.77
CA LEU A 121 -2.45 11.96 -5.45
C LEU A 121 -2.50 13.50 -5.38
N GLN A 122 -2.40 14.18 -6.52
CA GLN A 122 -2.51 15.65 -6.62
C GLN A 122 -3.95 16.15 -6.75
N GLN A 123 -4.92 15.25 -6.99
CA GLN A 123 -6.36 15.54 -7.01
C GLN A 123 -6.98 15.30 -5.64
#